data_AF-A0A8E2I7W2-F1
#
_entry.id   AF-A0A8E2I7W2-F1
#
_cell.length_a   1.000
_cell.length_b   1.000
_cell.length_c   1.000
_cell.angle_alpha   90.00
_cell.angle_beta   90.00
_cell.angle_gamma   90.00
#
_symmetry.space_group_name_H-M   'P 1'
#
loop_
_entity.id
_entity.type
_entity.pdbx_description
1 polymer ?
#
loop_
_entity_poly.entity_id
_entity_poly.type
_entity_poly.pdbx_seq_one_letter_code
_entity_poly.pdbx_strand_id
1 'polypeptide(L)'
;MESTILSLKQTDQATKQMLQNLVNRKIKFDRLKQQHILLLTISVFYSFGCLYFLYYRILEPYSYSFSEIFSILVGDNTHLLFIFLAIGLFGATKVLYDKKEKAEKEYHELRCEIVDRSKDLWKNDAWASRYIVFEIMKAKFNINLYHESK
;
A
#
# COMPACT_ATOMS: atom_id res chain seq x y z
N MET A 1 -17.58 10.50 9.64
CA MET A 1 -16.51 10.98 10.55
C MET A 1 -16.50 10.05 11.74
N GLU A 2 -15.33 9.60 12.18
CA GLU A 2 -15.22 8.63 13.26
C GLU A 2 -15.70 9.22 14.60
N SER A 3 -16.43 8.42 15.38
CA SER A 3 -16.98 8.81 16.69
C SER A 3 -15.88 9.29 17.66
N THR A 4 -14.70 8.68 17.57
CA THR A 4 -13.52 9.05 18.36
C THR A 4 -13.07 10.49 18.07
N ILE A 5 -13.04 10.92 16.81
CA ILE A 5 -12.63 12.28 16.41
C ILE A 5 -13.71 13.31 16.79
N LEU A 6 -14.99 12.94 16.66
CA LEU A 6 -16.12 13.77 17.09
C LEU A 6 -16.06 14.10 18.59
N SER A 7 -15.61 13.14 19.41
CA SER A 7 -15.55 13.24 20.88
C SER A 7 -14.49 14.21 21.42
N LEU A 8 -13.57 14.70 20.59
CA LEU A 8 -12.53 15.65 20.98
C LEU A 8 -13.16 17.02 21.32
N LYS A 9 -13.26 17.35 22.62
CA LYS A 9 -13.94 18.58 23.07
C LYS A 9 -13.16 19.87 22.84
N GLN A 10 -11.83 19.81 22.87
CA GLN A 10 -10.95 20.99 22.80
C GLN A 10 -10.29 21.16 21.41
N THR A 11 -10.91 20.59 20.38
CA THR A 11 -10.44 20.69 19.00
C THR A 11 -11.54 21.32 18.16
N ASP A 12 -11.21 22.35 17.38
CA ASP A 12 -12.15 23.00 16.47
C ASP A 12 -12.57 22.06 15.33
N GLN A 13 -13.66 22.43 14.65
CA GLN A 13 -14.24 21.59 13.61
C GLN A 13 -13.31 21.44 12.39
N ALA A 14 -12.51 22.45 12.06
CA ALA A 14 -11.58 22.38 10.92
C ALA A 14 -10.43 21.42 11.24
N THR A 15 -9.87 21.47 12.44
CA THR A 15 -8.84 20.51 12.88
C THR A 15 -9.40 19.09 12.97
N LYS A 16 -10.65 18.90 13.41
CA LYS A 16 -11.32 17.57 13.37
C LYS A 16 -11.43 17.03 11.94
N GLN A 17 -11.79 17.88 10.97
CA GLN A 17 -11.83 17.48 9.57
C GLN A 17 -10.43 17.14 9.03
N MET A 18 -9.40 17.90 9.42
CA MET A 18 -8.01 17.63 9.03
C MET A 18 -7.51 16.29 9.59
N LEU A 19 -7.81 15.99 10.86
CA LEU A 19 -7.51 14.71 11.50
C LEU A 19 -8.27 13.55 10.86
N GLN A 20 -9.55 13.74 10.52
CA GLN A 20 -10.33 12.73 9.80
C GLN A 20 -9.72 12.44 8.43
N ASN A 21 -9.29 13.48 7.70
CA ASN A 21 -8.62 13.32 6.43
C ASN A 21 -7.30 12.56 6.57
N LEU A 22 -6.55 12.81 7.66
CA LEU A 22 -5.34 12.04 7.97
C LEU A 22 -5.63 10.56 8.19
N VAL A 23 -6.65 10.23 8.98
CA VAL A 23 -7.09 8.83 9.18
C VAL A 23 -7.51 8.18 7.87
N ASN A 24 -8.32 8.86 7.06
CA ASN A 24 -8.77 8.35 5.77
C ASN A 24 -7.58 8.04 4.83
N ARG A 25 -6.58 8.93 4.80
CA ARG A 25 -5.36 8.73 4.01
C ARG A 25 -4.52 7.57 4.54
N LYS A 26 -4.41 7.41 5.86
CA LYS A 26 -3.73 6.27 6.48
C LYS A 26 -4.38 4.94 6.11
N ILE A 27 -5.71 4.84 6.22
CA ILE A 27 -6.47 3.64 5.85
C ILE A 27 -6.29 3.32 4.36
N LYS A 28 -6.35 4.32 3.49
CA LYS A 28 -6.11 4.16 2.05
C LYS A 28 -4.71 3.63 1.78
N PHE A 29 -3.68 4.20 2.40
CA PHE A 29 -2.30 3.73 2.29
C PHE A 29 -2.14 2.29 2.79
N ASP A 30 -2.67 1.97 3.97
CA ASP A 30 -2.57 0.62 4.54
C ASP A 30 -3.25 -0.44 3.67
N ARG A 31 -4.43 -0.12 3.12
CA ARG A 31 -5.13 -1.00 2.19
C ARG A 31 -4.29 -1.26 0.93
N LEU A 32 -3.71 -0.21 0.34
CA LEU A 32 -2.86 -0.34 -0.84
C LEU A 32 -1.58 -1.12 -0.53
N LYS A 33 -0.99 -0.91 0.65
CA LYS A 33 0.17 -1.66 1.13
C LYS A 33 -0.15 -3.16 1.26
N GLN A 34 -1.27 -3.51 1.88
CA GLN A 34 -1.71 -4.91 2.00
C GLN A 34 -1.99 -5.54 0.64
N GLN A 35 -2.71 -4.84 -0.25
CA GLN A 35 -3.00 -5.31 -1.60
C GLN A 35 -1.73 -5.53 -2.42
N HIS A 36 -0.77 -4.62 -2.33
CA HIS A 36 0.52 -4.75 -3.00
C HIS A 36 1.31 -5.95 -2.49
N ILE A 37 1.40 -6.14 -1.17
CA ILE A 37 2.10 -7.31 -0.57
C ILE A 37 1.42 -8.61 -0.98
N LEU A 38 0.09 -8.68 -0.95
CA LEU A 38 -0.67 -9.85 -1.38
C LEU A 38 -0.40 -10.16 -2.86
N LEU A 39 -0.48 -9.17 -3.75
CA LEU A 39 -0.28 -9.36 -5.17
C LEU A 39 1.18 -9.74 -5.50
N LEU A 40 2.15 -9.14 -4.81
CA LEU A 40 3.56 -9.51 -4.93
C LEU A 40 3.77 -10.95 -4.50
N THR A 41 3.17 -11.36 -3.38
CA THR A 41 3.23 -12.74 -2.89
C THR A 41 2.65 -13.72 -3.91
N ILE A 42 1.46 -13.43 -4.45
CA ILE A 42 0.83 -14.24 -5.52
C ILE A 42 1.74 -14.30 -6.76
N SER A 43 2.32 -13.18 -7.17
CA SER A 43 3.20 -13.11 -8.33
C SER A 43 4.46 -13.96 -8.15
N VAL A 44 5.06 -13.93 -6.96
CA VAL A 44 6.23 -14.76 -6.63
C VAL A 44 5.89 -16.25 -6.68
N PHE A 45 4.80 -16.67 -6.02
CA PHE A 45 4.35 -18.08 -6.08
C PHE A 45 4.00 -18.52 -7.49
N TYR A 46 3.35 -17.65 -8.26
CA TYR A 46 3.03 -17.90 -9.66
C TYR A 46 4.30 -18.08 -10.51
N SER A 47 5.30 -17.22 -10.34
CA SER A 47 6.60 -17.36 -11.02
C SER A 47 7.29 -18.68 -10.69
N PHE A 48 7.32 -19.08 -9.42
CA PHE A 48 7.86 -20.39 -9.04
C PHE A 48 7.07 -21.55 -9.67
N GLY A 49 5.74 -21.46 -9.69
CA GLY A 49 4.88 -22.46 -10.35
C GLY A 49 5.14 -22.56 -11.85
N CYS A 50 5.29 -21.43 -12.54
CA CYS A 50 5.65 -21.39 -13.95
C CYS A 50 7.03 -22.00 -14.21
N LEU A 51 8.04 -21.64 -13.41
CA LEU A 51 9.39 -22.21 -13.55
C LEU A 51 9.39 -23.73 -13.35
N TYR A 52 8.68 -24.22 -12.32
CA TYR A 52 8.51 -25.64 -12.08
C TYR A 52 7.84 -26.33 -13.27
N PHE A 53 6.74 -25.78 -13.78
CA PHE A 53 6.03 -26.31 -14.93
C PHE A 53 6.91 -26.36 -16.19
N LEU A 54 7.60 -25.25 -16.50
CA LEU A 54 8.51 -25.17 -17.64
C LEU A 54 9.65 -26.18 -17.55
N TYR A 55 10.19 -26.39 -16.33
CA TYR A 55 11.27 -27.36 -16.11
C TYR A 55 10.84 -28.79 -16.47
N TYR A 56 9.77 -29.28 -15.87
CA TYR A 56 9.33 -30.68 -16.06
C TYR A 56 8.66 -30.93 -17.41
N ARG A 57 7.95 -29.95 -17.97
CA ARG A 57 7.14 -30.16 -19.19
C ARG A 57 7.86 -29.81 -20.47
N ILE A 58 8.87 -28.95 -20.41
CA ILE A 58 9.55 -28.43 -21.60
C ILE A 58 11.04 -28.72 -21.54
N LEU A 59 11.74 -28.28 -20.48
CA LEU A 59 13.20 -28.37 -20.42
C LEU A 59 13.70 -29.81 -20.28
N GLU A 60 13.13 -30.63 -19.41
CA GLU A 60 13.52 -32.04 -19.26
C GLU A 60 13.29 -32.89 -20.53
N PRO A 61 12.11 -32.86 -21.20
CA PRO A 61 11.88 -33.66 -22.40
C PRO A 61 12.50 -33.11 -23.69
N TYR A 62 12.67 -31.78 -23.83
CA TYR A 62 13.12 -31.14 -25.08
C TYR A 62 14.47 -30.41 -24.94
N SER A 63 15.31 -30.80 -23.97
CA SER A 63 16.61 -30.15 -23.68
C SER A 63 17.59 -30.09 -24.86
N TYR A 64 17.35 -30.88 -25.90
CA TYR A 64 18.29 -31.11 -27.01
C TYR A 64 18.23 -30.03 -28.10
N SER A 65 17.13 -29.28 -28.21
CA SER A 65 16.96 -28.26 -29.28
C SER A 65 16.18 -27.04 -28.83
N PHE A 66 16.82 -25.87 -28.89
CA PHE A 66 16.16 -24.59 -28.59
C PHE A 66 14.99 -24.28 -29.54
N SER A 67 15.09 -24.71 -30.81
CA SER A 67 14.04 -24.52 -31.81
C SER A 67 12.75 -25.23 -31.42
N GLU A 68 12.85 -26.45 -30.88
CA GLU A 68 11.69 -27.25 -30.48
C GLU A 68 11.02 -26.66 -29.23
N ILE A 69 11.83 -26.24 -28.26
CA ILE A 69 11.35 -25.53 -27.05
C ILE A 69 10.53 -24.29 -27.44
N PHE A 70 11.04 -23.46 -28.36
CA PHE A 70 10.34 -22.26 -28.81
C PHE A 70 9.04 -22.58 -29.56
N SER A 71 9.06 -23.58 -30.44
CA SER A 71 7.87 -24.00 -31.19
C SER A 71 6.76 -24.51 -30.27
N ILE A 72 7.10 -25.22 -29.19
CA ILE A 72 6.13 -25.71 -28.22
C ILE A 72 5.56 -24.54 -27.40
N LEU A 73 6.42 -23.64 -26.93
CA LEU A 73 6.02 -22.47 -26.13
C LEU A 73 5.02 -21.57 -26.87
N VAL A 74 5.22 -21.36 -28.17
CA VAL A 74 4.35 -20.50 -29.01
C VAL A 74 3.20 -21.28 -29.64
N GLY A 75 3.37 -22.59 -29.85
CA GLY A 75 2.41 -23.44 -30.55
C GLY A 75 1.19 -23.84 -29.71
N ASP A 76 1.28 -23.82 -28.38
CA ASP A 76 0.14 -24.11 -27.50
C ASP A 76 -0.46 -22.83 -26.90
N ASN A 77 -1.78 -22.67 -27.11
CA ASN A 77 -2.56 -21.56 -26.59
C ASN A 77 -2.51 -21.49 -25.04
N THR A 78 -2.33 -22.64 -24.38
CA THR A 78 -2.22 -22.70 -22.91
C THR A 78 -0.98 -21.95 -22.40
N HIS A 79 0.15 -22.08 -23.09
CA HIS A 79 1.40 -21.39 -22.71
C HIS A 79 1.31 -19.88 -22.94
N LEU A 80 0.65 -19.45 -24.01
CA LEU A 80 0.37 -18.04 -24.27
C LEU A 80 -0.47 -17.41 -23.14
N LEU A 81 -1.50 -18.10 -22.67
CA LEU A 81 -2.31 -17.65 -21.52
C LEU A 81 -1.46 -17.48 -20.25
N PHE A 82 -0.53 -18.39 -19.96
CA PHE A 82 0.38 -18.25 -18.83
C PHE A 82 1.30 -17.02 -18.95
N ILE A 83 1.80 -16.73 -20.16
CA ILE A 83 2.64 -15.56 -20.41
C ILE A 83 1.81 -14.27 -20.25
N PHE A 84 0.61 -14.21 -20.81
CA PHE A 84 -0.28 -13.06 -20.64
C PHE A 84 -0.64 -12.82 -19.18
N LEU A 85 -0.92 -13.88 -18.42
CA LEU A 85 -1.20 -13.79 -16.99
C LEU A 85 0.04 -13.29 -16.20
N ALA A 86 1.25 -13.72 -16.57
CA ALA A 86 2.49 -13.23 -15.98
C ALA A 86 2.67 -11.71 -16.21
N ILE A 87 2.49 -11.26 -17.45
CA ILE A 87 2.57 -9.84 -17.83
C ILE A 87 1.50 -9.04 -17.07
N GLY A 88 0.28 -9.57 -17.00
CA GLY A 88 -0.83 -8.95 -16.27
C GLY A 88 -0.55 -8.80 -14.77
N LEU A 89 -0.06 -9.84 -14.11
CA LEU A 89 0.31 -9.82 -12.70
C LEU A 89 1.46 -8.84 -12.42
N PHE A 90 2.49 -8.84 -13.26
CA PHE A 90 3.62 -7.93 -13.11
C PHE A 90 3.20 -6.47 -13.33
N GLY A 91 2.42 -6.20 -14.37
CA GLY A 91 1.85 -4.87 -14.64
C GLY A 91 0.95 -4.39 -13.51
N ALA A 92 0.06 -5.25 -13.00
CA ALA A 92 -0.81 -4.92 -11.87
C ALA A 92 -0.02 -4.62 -10.60
N THR A 93 1.06 -5.36 -10.33
CA THR A 93 1.95 -5.14 -9.19
C THR A 93 2.62 -3.76 -9.28
N LYS A 94 3.09 -3.37 -10.46
CA LYS A 94 3.66 -2.04 -10.70
C LYS A 94 2.64 -0.92 -10.50
N VAL A 95 1.45 -1.05 -11.06
CA VAL A 95 0.37 -0.06 -10.89
C VAL A 95 -0.03 0.10 -9.42
N LEU A 96 -0.09 -1.00 -8.66
CA LEU A 96 -0.37 -0.93 -7.22
C LEU A 96 0.78 -0.30 -6.44
N TYR A 97 2.03 -0.56 -6.83
CA TYR A 97 3.21 0.07 -6.24
C TYR A 97 3.14 1.60 -6.37
N ASP A 98 2.88 2.12 -7.58
CA ASP A 98 2.81 3.57 -7.83
C ASP A 98 1.66 4.21 -7.03
N LYS A 99 0.50 3.53 -6.96
CA LYS A 99 -0.64 4.00 -6.15
C LYS A 99 -0.30 4.02 -4.65
N LYS A 100 0.41 2.99 -4.16
CA LYS A 100 0.86 2.90 -2.76
C LYS A 100 1.80 4.06 -2.44
N GLU A 101 2.80 4.31 -3.28
CA GLU A 101 3.78 5.38 -3.10
C GLU A 101 3.12 6.76 -3.08
N LYS A 102 2.19 7.01 -4.01
CA LYS A 102 1.40 8.24 -4.01
C LYS A 102 0.59 8.41 -2.72
N ALA A 103 -0.09 7.37 -2.26
CA ALA A 103 -0.88 7.42 -1.03
C ALA A 103 0.00 7.61 0.22
N GLU A 104 1.19 7.00 0.24
CA GLU A 104 2.19 7.17 1.29
C GLU A 104 2.66 8.62 1.39
N LYS A 105 2.99 9.24 0.25
CA LYS A 105 3.39 10.64 0.14
C LYS A 105 2.26 11.57 0.60
N GLU A 106 1.05 11.39 0.09
CA GLU A 106 -0.14 12.17 0.49
C GLU A 106 -0.44 12.07 2.00
N TYR A 107 -0.24 10.90 2.60
CA TYR A 107 -0.41 10.68 4.03
C TYR A 107 0.69 11.39 4.83
N HIS A 108 1.96 11.22 4.43
CA HIS A 108 3.10 11.78 5.13
C HIS A 108 3.11 13.32 5.07
N GLU A 109 2.82 13.90 3.91
CA GLU A 109 2.71 15.36 3.75
C GLU A 109 1.66 15.96 4.69
N LEU A 110 0.45 15.36 4.73
CA LEU A 110 -0.61 15.84 5.63
C LEU A 110 -0.25 15.65 7.11
N ARG A 111 0.43 14.55 7.44
CA ARG A 111 0.92 14.30 8.80
C ARG A 111 1.90 15.39 9.21
N CYS A 112 2.90 15.70 8.37
CA CYS A 112 3.88 16.74 8.64
C CYS A 112 3.22 18.12 8.75
N GLU A 113 2.27 18.44 7.86
CA GLU A 113 1.51 19.70 7.94
C GLU A 113 0.77 19.86 9.28
N ILE A 114 0.18 18.78 9.82
CA ILE A 114 -0.50 18.81 11.12
C ILE A 114 0.50 19.00 12.27
N VAL A 115 1.68 18.39 12.19
CA VAL A 115 2.72 18.51 13.22
C VAL A 115 3.30 19.93 13.22
N ASP A 116 3.65 20.47 12.05
CA ASP A 116 4.19 21.82 11.88
C ASP A 116 3.18 22.88 12.36
N ARG A 117 1.93 22.77 11.90
CA ARG A 117 0.84 23.68 12.31
C ARG A 117 0.24 23.36 13.66
N SER A 118 0.80 22.43 14.44
CA SER A 118 0.22 22.04 15.72
C SER A 118 0.05 23.22 16.69
N LYS A 119 0.96 24.21 16.64
CA LYS A 119 0.86 25.45 17.45
C LYS A 119 -0.32 26.33 17.05
N ASP A 120 -0.68 26.32 15.78
CA ASP A 120 -1.78 27.12 15.24
C ASP A 120 -3.13 26.42 15.40
N LEU A 121 -3.13 25.08 15.30
CA LEU A 121 -4.33 24.24 15.44
C LEU A 121 -4.82 24.18 16.90
N TRP A 122 -3.90 24.14 17.86
CA TRP A 122 -4.23 24.11 19.29
C TRP A 122 -3.71 25.35 20.01
N LYS A 123 -4.54 26.39 20.09
CA LYS A 123 -4.22 27.66 20.77
C LYS A 123 -4.64 27.63 22.25
N ASN A 124 -3.90 28.37 23.10
CA ASN A 124 -4.22 28.57 24.52
C ASN A 124 -4.38 27.25 25.29
N ASP A 125 -5.46 27.07 26.05
CA ASP A 125 -5.72 25.88 26.88
C ASP A 125 -5.76 24.58 26.07
N ALA A 126 -6.10 24.64 24.78
CA ALA A 126 -6.10 23.48 23.89
C ALA A 126 -4.69 22.96 23.59
N TRP A 127 -3.66 23.80 23.72
CA TRP A 127 -2.27 23.38 23.57
C TRP A 127 -1.86 22.39 24.67
N ALA A 128 -2.31 22.63 25.90
CA ALA A 128 -2.01 21.78 27.04
C ALA A 128 -2.66 20.40 26.93
N SER A 129 -3.79 20.28 26.22
CA SER A 129 -4.53 19.03 26.03
C SER A 129 -4.27 18.32 24.71
N ARG A 130 -3.45 18.88 23.81
CA ARG A 130 -3.14 18.29 22.50
C ARG A 130 -2.54 16.88 22.60
N TYR A 131 -1.83 16.57 23.69
CA TYR A 131 -1.28 15.24 23.93
C TYR A 131 -2.38 14.17 23.98
N ILE A 132 -3.59 14.52 24.47
CA ILE A 132 -4.74 13.62 24.51
C ILE A 132 -5.15 13.24 23.08
N VAL A 133 -5.16 14.22 22.17
CA VAL A 133 -5.44 13.98 20.75
C VAL A 133 -4.36 13.08 20.15
N PHE A 134 -3.09 13.36 20.44
CA PHE A 134 -1.96 12.59 19.88
C PHE A 134 -1.95 11.14 20.39
N GLU A 135 -2.25 10.93 21.67
CA GLU A 135 -2.41 9.60 22.26
C GLU A 135 -3.57 8.84 21.63
N ILE A 136 -4.73 9.49 21.46
CA ILE A 136 -5.89 8.86 20.78
C ILE A 136 -5.52 8.47 19.34
N MET A 137 -4.84 9.36 18.60
CA MET A 137 -4.42 9.10 17.22
C MET A 137 -3.42 7.95 17.12
N LYS A 138 -2.49 7.86 18.07
CA LYS A 138 -1.52 6.77 18.16
C LYS A 138 -2.20 5.45 18.55
N ALA A 139 -3.04 5.46 19.58
CA ALA A 139 -3.67 4.26 20.12
C ALA A 139 -4.74 3.65 19.18
N LYS A 140 -5.55 4.48 18.52
CA LYS A 140 -6.66 4.02 17.67
C LYS A 140 -6.27 3.83 16.21
N PHE A 141 -5.40 4.69 15.68
CA PHE A 141 -5.08 4.70 14.25
C PHE A 141 -3.61 4.36 13.94
N ASN A 142 -2.79 4.14 14.97
CA ASN A 142 -1.35 3.94 14.83
C ASN A 142 -0.69 5.10 14.05
N ILE A 143 -1.12 6.33 14.33
CA ILE A 143 -0.58 7.56 13.73
C ILE A 143 0.16 8.34 14.82
N ASN A 144 1.48 8.49 14.66
CA ASN A 144 2.30 9.27 15.58
C ASN A 144 2.32 10.75 15.16
N LEU A 145 1.90 11.67 16.04
CA LEU A 145 1.92 13.11 15.80
C LEU A 145 2.95 13.87 16.65
N TYR A 146 3.83 13.18 17.37
CA TYR A 146 4.80 13.81 18.27
C TYR A 146 6.02 14.41 17.56
N HIS A 147 6.39 13.84 16.42
CA HIS A 147 7.59 14.23 15.66
C HIS A 147 7.30 14.19 14.17
N GLU A 148 7.90 15.09 13.42
CA GLU A 148 7.87 15.05 11.94
C GLU A 148 8.65 13.85 11.39
N SER A 149 9.60 13.30 12.15
CA SER A 149 10.55 12.33 11.62
C SER A 149 9.88 11.08 11.04
N LYS A 150 10.56 10.57 10.03
CA LYS A 150 10.22 9.40 9.20
C LYS A 150 10.36 8.09 9.98
#